data_AF-A0A125SHW8-F1
#
_entry.id   AF-A0A125SHW8-F1
#
_cell.length_a   1.000
_cell.length_b   1.000
_cell.length_c   1.000
_cell.angle_alpha   90.00
_cell.angle_beta   90.00
_cell.angle_gamma   90.00
#
_symmetry.space_group_name_H-M   'P 1'
#
loop_
_entity.id
_entity.type
_entity.pdbx_description
1 polymer ?
#
loop_
_entity_poly.entity_id
_entity_poly.type
_entity_poly.pdbx_seq_one_letter_code
_entity_poly.pdbx_strand_id
1 'polypeptide(L)'
;MHFDLRPHSKGFDFLGQNVRKYRNKLLIKPSKKNGHAFLRKIRSIINENRTAKQQNLIGLLNPVTKGWADYHRHFVSKRVYARVDSEIWRAVWQWCCRWHPNKGRRWIKHRYFDALENGIGSLLRKRVSNAQMASQP
;
A
#
# COMPACT_ATOMS: atom_id res chain seq x y z
N MET A 1 -46.13 2.20 18.05
CA MET A 1 -44.71 1.78 18.22
C MET A 1 -43.91 2.35 17.06
N HIS A 2 -43.17 3.44 17.29
CA HIS A 2 -42.33 4.08 16.29
C HIS A 2 -40.99 3.35 16.26
N PHE A 3 -40.70 2.59 15.21
CA PHE A 3 -39.39 1.98 15.03
C PHE A 3 -38.38 3.07 14.64
N ASP A 4 -37.65 3.57 15.63
CA ASP A 4 -36.45 4.38 15.40
C ASP A 4 -35.40 3.56 14.64
N LEU A 5 -35.44 3.62 13.31
CA LEU A 5 -34.29 3.29 12.46
C LEU A 5 -33.25 4.40 12.65
N ARG A 6 -32.54 4.38 13.78
CA ARG A 6 -31.38 5.27 14.00
C ARG A 6 -30.47 5.14 12.78
N PRO A 7 -30.13 6.24 12.07
CA PRO A 7 -29.20 6.17 10.97
C PRO A 7 -27.90 5.63 11.54
N HIS A 8 -27.45 4.48 11.04
CA HIS A 8 -26.16 3.88 11.44
C HIS A 8 -25.03 4.77 10.89
N SER A 9 -24.80 5.89 11.58
CA SER A 9 -23.90 6.96 11.18
C SER A 9 -22.43 6.51 11.18
N LYS A 10 -22.12 5.33 11.74
CA LYS A 10 -20.75 4.80 11.88
C LYS A 10 -20.27 3.93 10.71
N GLY A 11 -21.14 3.46 9.82
CA GLY A 11 -20.76 2.48 8.78
C GLY A 11 -20.30 1.14 9.36
N PHE A 12 -20.02 0.15 8.52
CA PHE A 12 -19.54 -1.18 8.95
C PHE A 12 -18.40 -1.69 8.06
N ASP A 13 -17.59 -2.61 8.59
CA ASP A 13 -16.49 -3.23 7.86
C ASP A 13 -16.94 -4.54 7.20
N PHE A 14 -16.74 -4.69 5.89
CA PHE A 14 -17.06 -5.88 5.11
C PHE A 14 -15.93 -6.16 4.11
N LEU A 15 -15.43 -7.40 4.07
CA LEU A 15 -14.31 -7.81 3.20
C LEU A 15 -13.09 -6.88 3.28
N GLY A 16 -12.81 -6.32 4.45
CA GLY A 16 -11.69 -5.38 4.64
C GLY A 16 -11.92 -3.98 4.04
N GLN A 17 -13.13 -3.67 3.58
CA GLN A 17 -13.61 -2.33 3.25
C GLN A 17 -14.53 -1.79 4.35
N ASN A 18 -14.38 -0.54 4.73
CA ASN A 18 -15.35 0.23 5.47
C ASN A 18 -16.40 0.80 4.51
N VAL A 19 -17.64 0.32 4.65
CA VAL A 19 -18.80 0.76 3.88
C VAL A 19 -19.59 1.75 4.75
N ARG A 20 -19.70 3.00 4.29
CA ARG A 20 -20.44 4.04 5.02
C ARG A 20 -21.31 4.86 4.07
N LYS A 21 -22.59 4.98 4.41
CA LYS A 21 -23.54 5.86 3.72
C LYS A 21 -23.46 7.27 4.32
N TYR A 22 -23.12 8.25 3.50
CA TYR A 22 -23.14 9.66 3.86
C TYR A 22 -24.31 10.31 3.14
N ARG A 23 -25.37 10.67 3.87
CA ARG A 23 -26.62 11.22 3.29
C ARG A 23 -27.12 10.32 2.14
N ASN A 24 -26.91 10.73 0.88
CA ASN A 24 -27.32 9.98 -0.32
C ASN A 24 -26.18 9.24 -1.05
N LYS A 25 -24.93 9.33 -0.59
CA LYS A 25 -23.78 8.70 -1.26
C LYS A 25 -23.20 7.56 -0.44
N LEU A 26 -23.01 6.40 -1.08
CA LEU A 26 -22.26 5.29 -0.51
C LEU A 26 -20.77 5.53 -0.75
N LEU A 27 -19.98 5.53 0.32
CA LEU A 27 -18.54 5.65 0.24
C LEU A 27 -17.90 4.38 0.79
N ILE A 28 -17.20 3.67 -0.08
CA ILE A 28 -16.44 2.47 0.26
C ILE A 28 -14.98 2.90 0.35
N LYS A 29 -14.35 2.65 1.49
CA LYS A 29 -12.93 2.89 1.72
C LYS A 29 -12.32 1.63 2.31
N PRO A 30 -11.02 1.36 2.14
CA PRO A 30 -10.37 0.28 2.85
C PRO A 30 -10.45 0.55 4.35
N SER A 31 -10.80 -0.47 5.11
CA SER A 31 -10.77 -0.37 6.56
C SER A 31 -9.33 -0.12 7.00
N LYS A 32 -9.15 0.72 8.03
CA LYS A 32 -7.85 0.96 8.65
C LYS A 32 -7.21 -0.37 9.06
N LYS A 33 -8.02 -1.34 9.52
CA LYS A 33 -7.57 -2.68 9.92
C LYS A 33 -6.91 -3.44 8.77
N ASN A 34 -7.50 -3.38 7.56
CA ASN A 34 -6.95 -4.05 6.38
C ASN A 34 -5.61 -3.42 5.96
N GLY A 35 -5.55 -2.08 5.88
CA GLY A 35 -4.29 -1.38 5.58
C GLY A 35 -3.19 -1.71 6.58
N HIS A 36 -3.50 -1.75 7.88
CA HIS A 36 -2.54 -2.15 8.91
C HIS A 36 -2.13 -3.63 8.80
N ALA A 37 -3.06 -4.54 8.54
CA ALA A 37 -2.76 -5.96 8.36
C ALA A 37 -1.84 -6.17 7.15
N PHE A 38 -2.09 -5.48 6.04
CA PHE A 38 -1.25 -5.49 4.86
C PHE A 38 0.17 -4.99 5.15
N LEU A 39 0.31 -3.84 5.81
CA LEU A 39 1.62 -3.31 6.20
C LEU A 39 2.36 -4.23 7.18
N ARG A 40 1.64 -4.89 8.10
CA ARG A 40 2.23 -5.91 8.99
C ARG A 40 2.77 -7.09 8.18
N LYS A 41 2.02 -7.58 7.20
CA LYS A 41 2.46 -8.66 6.30
C LYS A 41 3.73 -8.27 5.55
N ILE A 42 3.78 -7.08 4.96
CA ILE A 42 4.98 -6.55 4.28
C ILE A 42 6.18 -6.53 5.24
N ARG A 43 5.98 -5.99 6.45
CA ARG A 43 7.05 -5.92 7.46
C ARG A 43 7.52 -7.31 7.90
N SER A 44 6.61 -8.28 8.04
CA SER A 44 6.95 -9.68 8.35
C SER A 44 7.84 -10.28 7.27
N ILE A 45 7.45 -10.14 5.99
CA ILE A 45 8.22 -10.64 4.85
C ILE A 45 9.63 -10.04 4.86
N ILE A 46 9.76 -8.72 5.07
CA ILE A 46 11.07 -8.05 5.15
C ILE A 46 11.88 -8.55 6.35
N ASN A 47 11.23 -8.81 7.48
CA ASN A 47 11.87 -9.26 8.71
C ASN A 47 12.37 -10.70 8.64
N GLU A 48 11.58 -11.59 8.03
CA GLU A 48 11.95 -12.99 7.77
C GLU A 48 13.07 -13.08 6.74
N ASN A 49 13.09 -12.15 5.77
CA ASN A 49 14.07 -12.10 4.69
C ASN A 49 15.21 -11.09 4.97
N ARG A 50 15.60 -10.92 6.24
CA ARG A 50 16.65 -9.99 6.67
C ARG A 50 17.99 -10.21 5.97
N THR A 51 18.32 -11.44 5.61
CA THR A 51 19.59 -11.84 4.97
C THR A 51 19.38 -12.30 3.52
N ALA A 52 18.18 -12.12 2.96
CA ALA A 52 17.88 -12.58 1.61
C ALA A 52 18.55 -11.69 0.55
N LYS A 53 18.91 -12.29 -0.60
CA LYS A 53 19.36 -11.54 -1.77
C LYS A 53 18.25 -10.58 -2.23
N GLN A 54 18.66 -9.42 -2.74
CA GLN A 54 17.76 -8.36 -3.22
C GLN A 54 16.65 -8.87 -4.15
N GLN A 55 17.01 -9.68 -5.16
CA GLN A 55 16.06 -10.20 -6.14
C GLN A 55 14.95 -11.04 -5.49
N ASN A 56 15.30 -11.80 -4.46
CA ASN A 56 14.33 -12.62 -3.73
C ASN A 56 13.35 -11.74 -2.95
N LEU A 57 13.85 -10.73 -2.23
CA LEU A 57 12.97 -9.82 -1.49
C LEU A 57 12.03 -9.04 -2.43
N ILE A 58 12.55 -8.54 -3.56
CA ILE A 58 11.73 -7.85 -4.58
C ILE A 58 10.70 -8.82 -5.18
N GLY A 59 11.12 -10.05 -5.51
CA GLY A 59 10.25 -11.10 -6.04
C GLY A 59 9.12 -11.48 -5.08
N LEU A 60 9.33 -11.41 -3.77
CA LEU A 60 8.31 -11.65 -2.76
C LEU A 60 7.38 -10.45 -2.56
N LEU A 61 7.92 -9.22 -2.58
CA LEU A 61 7.15 -8.00 -2.35
C LEU A 61 6.28 -7.61 -3.55
N ASN A 62 6.75 -7.82 -4.78
CA ASN A 62 6.05 -7.38 -6.00
C ASN A 62 4.65 -8.02 -6.17
N PRO A 63 4.46 -9.35 -6.01
CA PRO A 63 3.13 -9.96 -6.11
C PRO A 63 2.19 -9.52 -5.00
N VAL A 64 2.69 -9.35 -3.78
CA VAL A 64 1.90 -8.95 -2.61
C VAL A 64 1.40 -7.51 -2.75
N THR A 65 2.28 -6.60 -3.17
CA THR A 65 1.92 -5.21 -3.43
C THR A 65 0.97 -5.08 -4.61
N LYS A 66 1.22 -5.84 -5.69
CA LYS A 66 0.33 -5.89 -6.86
C LYS A 66 -1.07 -6.38 -6.50
N GLY A 67 -1.19 -7.53 -5.82
CA GLY A 67 -2.50 -8.08 -5.44
C GLY A 67 -3.30 -7.15 -4.54
N TRP A 68 -2.62 -6.46 -3.60
CA TRP A 68 -3.30 -5.46 -2.77
C TRP A 68 -3.76 -4.24 -3.56
N ALA A 69 -2.94 -3.75 -4.50
CA ALA A 69 -3.29 -2.62 -5.35
C ALA A 69 -4.46 -2.96 -6.30
N ASP A 70 -4.46 -4.14 -6.90
CA ASP A 70 -5.51 -4.62 -7.80
C ASP A 70 -6.85 -4.79 -7.06
N TYR A 71 -6.83 -5.38 -5.86
CA TYR A 71 -8.02 -5.55 -5.02
C TYR A 71 -8.66 -4.21 -4.61
N HIS A 72 -7.82 -3.19 -4.40
CA HIS A 72 -8.23 -1.89 -3.89
C HIS A 72 -8.45 -0.82 -4.98
N ARG A 73 -8.21 -1.14 -6.26
CA ARG A 73 -8.14 -0.16 -7.35
C ARG A 73 -9.41 0.69 -7.51
N HIS A 74 -10.57 0.13 -7.18
CA HIS A 74 -11.87 0.78 -7.37
C HIS A 74 -12.33 1.61 -6.17
N PHE A 75 -11.74 1.40 -4.99
CA PHE A 75 -12.28 1.92 -3.72
C PHE A 75 -11.33 2.89 -3.01
N VAL A 76 -10.07 2.95 -3.42
CA VAL A 76 -9.01 3.64 -2.69
C VAL A 76 -8.64 4.97 -3.32
N SER A 77 -8.61 6.02 -2.50
CA SER A 77 -8.15 7.33 -2.93
C SER A 77 -6.63 7.39 -3.05
N LYS A 78 -6.14 8.30 -3.90
CA LYS A 78 -4.70 8.59 -4.09
C LYS A 78 -3.95 8.78 -2.77
N ARG A 79 -4.57 9.44 -1.79
CA ARG A 79 -3.98 9.71 -0.47
C ARG A 79 -3.68 8.43 0.32
N VAL A 80 -4.55 7.42 0.21
CA VAL A 80 -4.36 6.14 0.91
C VAL A 80 -3.25 5.34 0.24
N TYR A 81 -3.21 5.29 -1.09
CA TYR A 81 -2.09 4.70 -1.83
C TYR A 81 -0.76 5.35 -1.46
N ALA A 82 -0.68 6.68 -1.51
CA ALA A 82 0.54 7.41 -1.15
C ALA A 82 1.01 7.11 0.28
N ARG A 83 0.08 6.97 1.24
CA ARG A 83 0.41 6.60 2.61
C ARG A 83 1.00 5.18 2.67
N VAL A 84 0.35 4.21 2.03
CA VAL A 84 0.81 2.82 2.03
C VAL A 84 2.18 2.72 1.35
N ASP A 85 2.36 3.37 0.21
CA ASP A 85 3.64 3.42 -0.52
C ASP A 85 4.75 4.01 0.36
N SER A 86 4.48 5.11 1.08
CA SER A 86 5.47 5.72 1.97
C SER A 86 5.91 4.79 3.09
N GLU A 87 4.99 3.98 3.63
CA GLU A 87 5.28 3.01 4.69
C GLU A 87 6.07 1.81 4.18
N ILE A 88 5.74 1.31 2.99
CA ILE A 88 6.50 0.24 2.32
C ILE A 88 7.91 0.75 1.98
N TRP A 89 8.01 1.95 1.41
CA TRP A 89 9.29 2.57 1.07
C TRP A 89 10.18 2.71 2.30
N ARG A 90 9.64 3.17 3.43
CA ARG A 90 10.37 3.27 4.71
C ARG A 90 10.89 1.91 5.18
N ALA A 91 10.06 0.87 5.11
CA ALA A 91 10.45 -0.48 5.54
C ALA A 91 11.58 -1.05 4.67
N VAL A 92 11.47 -0.90 3.34
CA VAL A 92 12.52 -1.32 2.39
C VAL A 92 13.79 -0.50 2.58
N TRP A 93 13.67 0.81 2.76
CA TRP A 93 14.81 1.70 3.00
C TRP A 93 15.60 1.31 4.25
N GLN A 94 14.91 1.00 5.35
CA GLN A 94 15.53 0.53 6.58
C GLN A 94 16.27 -0.80 6.36
N TRP A 95 15.66 -1.74 5.62
CA TRP A 95 16.29 -3.00 5.25
C TRP A 95 17.56 -2.77 4.42
N CYS A 96 17.51 -1.90 3.41
CA CYS A 96 18.68 -1.55 2.58
C CYS A 96 19.81 -0.91 3.40
N CYS A 97 19.49 0.04 4.29
CA CYS A 97 20.49 0.69 5.15
C CYS A 97 21.16 -0.30 6.10
N ARG A 98 20.40 -1.27 6.62
CA ARG A 98 20.94 -2.33 7.48
C ARG A 98 21.86 -3.29 6.72
N TRP A 99 21.54 -3.59 5.47
CA TRP A 99 22.35 -4.44 4.61
C TRP A 99 23.67 -3.80 4.19
N HIS A 100 23.69 -2.47 4.07
CA HIS A 100 24.84 -1.72 3.56
C HIS A 100 25.34 -0.69 4.57
N PRO A 101 25.82 -1.10 5.76
CA PRO A 101 26.30 -0.15 6.77
C PRO A 101 27.49 0.69 6.27
N ASN A 102 28.30 0.12 5.36
CA ASN A 102 29.50 0.76 4.83
C ASN A 102 29.26 1.54 3.53
N LYS A 103 28.01 1.67 3.06
CA LYS A 103 27.68 2.43 1.85
C LYS A 103 26.88 3.67 2.19
N GLY A 104 27.20 4.77 1.52
CA GLY A 104 26.47 6.01 1.70
C GLY A 104 25.00 5.89 1.25
N ARG A 105 24.11 6.64 1.92
CA ARG A 105 22.67 6.68 1.59
C ARG A 105 22.40 7.03 0.13
N ARG A 106 23.22 7.90 -0.48
CA ARG A 106 23.12 8.22 -1.91
C ARG A 106 23.35 6.99 -2.80
N TRP A 107 24.34 6.16 -2.46
CA TRP A 107 24.62 4.92 -3.18
C TRP A 107 23.45 3.93 -3.06
N ILE A 108 22.89 3.79 -1.85
CA ILE A 108 21.71 2.94 -1.62
C ILE A 108 20.51 3.44 -2.44
N LYS A 109 20.24 4.74 -2.40
CA LYS A 109 19.17 5.34 -3.21
C LYS A 109 19.36 5.02 -4.70
N HIS A 110 20.56 5.23 -5.21
CA HIS A 110 20.86 5.01 -6.61
C HIS A 110 20.70 3.53 -7.01
N ARG A 111 21.23 2.62 -6.19
CA ARG A 111 21.22 1.17 -6.43
C ARG A 111 19.83 0.56 -6.39
N TYR A 112 18.95 1.05 -5.52
CA TYR A 112 17.65 0.42 -5.25
C TYR A 112 16.45 1.21 -5.77
N PHE A 113 16.58 2.53 -5.95
CA PHE A 113 15.45 3.43 -6.22
C PHE A 113 15.62 4.30 -7.48
N ASP A 114 16.84 4.56 -7.96
CA ASP A 114 17.06 5.36 -9.19
C ASP A 114 17.25 4.48 -10.45
N ALA A 115 17.60 3.19 -10.32
CA ALA A 115 17.60 2.23 -11.44
C ALA A 115 16.16 1.82 -11.84
N LEU A 116 15.45 2.70 -12.54
CA LEU A 116 14.19 2.41 -13.22
C LEU A 116 14.53 1.90 -14.63
N GLU A 117 14.30 0.62 -14.96
CA GLU A 117 12.97 0.19 -15.37
C GLU A 117 12.26 -0.81 -14.44
N ASN A 118 12.97 -1.50 -13.53
CA ASN A 118 12.45 -2.70 -12.84
C ASN A 118 12.30 -2.59 -11.31
N GLY A 119 12.53 -1.42 -10.71
CA GLY A 119 12.44 -1.22 -9.26
C GLY A 119 11.02 -1.02 -8.71
N ILE A 120 10.80 -1.32 -7.42
CA ILE A 120 9.53 -1.13 -6.69
C ILE A 120 8.96 0.30 -6.88
N GLY A 121 9.85 1.30 -7.01
CA GLY A 121 9.49 2.70 -7.27
C GLY A 121 8.98 3.01 -8.68
N SER A 122 9.25 2.19 -9.70
CA SER A 122 8.72 2.38 -11.07
C SER A 122 7.28 1.89 -11.19
N LEU A 123 6.98 0.75 -10.57
CA LEU A 123 5.66 0.11 -10.62
C LEU A 123 4.59 0.90 -9.88
N LEU A 124 4.95 1.54 -8.77
CA LEU A 124 4.04 2.38 -8.00
C LEU A 124 3.86 3.76 -8.65
N ARG A 125 4.95 4.36 -9.16
CA ARG A 125 4.92 5.71 -9.76
C ARG A 125 4.26 5.74 -11.14
N LYS A 126 4.39 4.70 -11.98
CA LYS A 126 3.69 4.60 -13.27
C LYS A 126 2.19 4.26 -13.13
N ARG A 127 1.74 3.72 -11.99
CA ARG A 127 0.35 3.22 -11.84
C ARG A 127 -0.54 4.13 -11.00
N VAL A 128 0.03 4.90 -10.08
CA VAL A 128 -0.71 5.99 -9.42
C VAL A 128 -1.20 7.00 -10.45
N SER A 129 -0.44 7.29 -11.51
CA SER A 129 -0.84 8.15 -12.64
C SER A 129 -1.96 7.55 -13.49
N ASN A 130 -1.92 6.25 -13.82
CA ASN A 130 -2.98 5.60 -14.60
C ASN A 130 -4.29 5.43 -13.81
N ALA A 131 -4.23 5.25 -12.49
CA ALA A 131 -5.43 5.22 -11.63
C ALA A 131 -6.11 6.60 -11.51
N GLN A 132 -5.43 7.70 -11.87
CA GLN A 132 -6.03 9.05 -11.91
C GLN A 132 -6.89 9.28 -13.15
N MET A 133 -6.66 8.56 -14.25
CA MET A 133 -7.38 8.75 -15.51
C MET A 133 -8.71 8.00 -15.60
N ALA A 134 -8.94 6.98 -14.77
CA ALA A 134 -10.17 6.17 -14.80
C ALA A 134 -11.22 6.59 -13.75
N SER A 135 -11.07 7.77 -13.14
CA SER A 135 -11.98 8.25 -12.09
C SER A 135 -12.29 9.75 -12.14
N GLN A 136 -12.45 10.28 -13.34
CA GLN A 136 -13.34 11.43 -13.58
C GLN A 136 -14.44 10.99 -14.55
N PRO A 137 -15.68 11.50 -14.40
CA PRO A 137 -16.75 11.23 -15.36
C PRO A 137 -16.36 11.66 -16.77
#